data_AF-A0A522A2Y7-F1
#
_entry.id   AF-A0A522A2Y7-F1
#
_cell.length_a   1.000
_cell.length_b   1.000
_cell.length_c   1.000
_cell.angle_alpha   90.00
_cell.angle_beta   90.00
_cell.angle_gamma   90.00
#
_symmetry.space_group_name_H-M   'P 1'
#
loop_
_entity.id
_entity.type
_entity.pdbx_description
1 polymer ?
#
loop_
_entity_poly.entity_id
_entity_poly.type
_entity_poly.pdbx_seq_one_letter_code
_entity_poly.pdbx_strand_id
1 'polypeptide(L)'
;MTALDPVAAVYYIAKYQNGEVEEALVDGSSPYAPKHRSSDTPWDAVVKRGLATAITLRIVTIGGAEYQLRGAAIDAKILVDKSGVLVVYSKEPSHLDKDFYLPPPHNAAIFNADASLRLTLANPNEGKGWYIHSAHQEKANEIGVNVTNDEEWPDLLYCRLDEVGCKLIDTGISRDRR
;
A
#
# COMPACT_ATOMS: atom_id res chain seq x y z
N MET A 1 -20.89 1.16 18.04
CA MET A 1 -19.94 0.72 17.01
C MET A 1 -18.99 -0.25 17.68
N THR A 2 -18.91 -1.49 17.20
CA THR A 2 -17.87 -2.44 17.64
C THR A 2 -16.52 -1.87 17.25
N ALA A 3 -15.56 -1.84 18.17
CA ALA A 3 -14.20 -1.42 17.82
C ALA A 3 -13.65 -2.37 16.74
N LEU A 4 -13.06 -1.83 15.68
CA LEU A 4 -12.41 -2.63 14.65
C LEU A 4 -11.19 -3.33 15.27
N ASP A 5 -11.03 -4.63 14.99
CA ASP A 5 -9.86 -5.36 15.45
C ASP A 5 -8.59 -4.76 14.80
N PRO A 6 -7.52 -4.48 15.58
CA PRO A 6 -6.32 -3.88 15.00
C PRO A 6 -5.63 -4.82 14.01
N VAL A 7 -4.89 -4.25 13.06
CA VAL A 7 -4.12 -5.00 12.07
C VAL A 7 -2.84 -5.56 12.69
N ALA A 8 -2.54 -6.82 12.39
CA ALA A 8 -1.35 -7.55 12.85
C ALA A 8 -0.30 -7.72 11.74
N ALA A 9 -0.75 -7.93 10.50
CA ALA A 9 0.12 -8.07 9.31
C ALA A 9 -0.63 -7.71 8.02
N VAL A 10 0.15 -7.41 6.99
CA VAL A 10 -0.32 -7.25 5.61
C VAL A 10 0.68 -7.90 4.65
N TYR A 11 0.18 -8.64 3.66
CA TYR A 11 1.02 -9.33 2.67
C TYR A 11 0.34 -9.42 1.31
N TYR A 12 1.18 -9.54 0.28
CA TYR A 12 0.74 -9.80 -1.09
C TYR A 12 0.71 -11.30 -1.35
N ILE A 13 -0.28 -11.74 -2.13
CA ILE A 13 -0.39 -13.08 -2.69
C ILE A 13 -0.37 -12.96 -4.20
N ALA A 14 0.56 -13.65 -4.86
CA ALA A 14 0.58 -13.82 -6.30
C ALA A 14 0.23 -15.26 -6.69
N LYS A 15 -0.55 -15.41 -7.76
CA LYS A 15 -0.86 -16.72 -8.37
C LYS A 15 -0.21 -16.81 -9.74
N TYR A 16 0.58 -17.85 -9.99
CA TYR A 16 1.31 -18.06 -11.25
C TYR A 16 0.57 -18.97 -12.22
N GLN A 17 0.96 -18.89 -13.50
CA GLN A 17 0.65 -19.92 -14.48
C GLN A 17 1.24 -21.24 -13.97
N ASN A 18 0.41 -22.29 -13.84
CA ASN A 18 0.68 -23.58 -13.16
C ASN A 18 0.22 -23.69 -11.68
N GLY A 19 -0.46 -22.67 -11.16
CA GLY A 19 -1.14 -22.78 -9.86
C GLY A 19 -0.24 -22.62 -8.64
N GLU A 20 1.01 -22.22 -8.83
CA GLU A 20 1.88 -21.85 -7.72
C GLU A 20 1.39 -20.55 -7.09
N VAL A 21 1.43 -20.50 -5.76
CA VAL A 21 1.06 -19.33 -4.96
C VAL A 21 2.29 -18.89 -4.19
N GLU A 22 2.60 -17.60 -4.26
CA GLU A 22 3.69 -16.98 -3.51
C GLU A 22 3.16 -15.82 -2.67
N GLU A 23 3.76 -15.64 -1.49
CA GLU A 23 3.34 -14.65 -0.51
C GLU A 23 4.53 -13.82 -0.04
N ALA A 24 4.41 -12.49 0.00
CA ALA A 24 5.44 -11.63 0.61
C ALA A 24 4.84 -10.69 1.64
N LEU A 25 5.48 -10.67 2.81
CA LEU A 25 5.08 -9.92 3.98
C LEU A 25 5.63 -8.50 3.93
N VAL A 26 4.76 -7.51 4.11
CA VAL A 26 5.17 -6.09 4.09
C VAL A 26 5.33 -5.52 5.50
N ASP A 27 4.65 -6.12 6.48
CA ASP A 27 4.78 -5.77 7.91
C ASP A 27 4.67 -7.01 8.82
N GLY A 28 5.68 -7.19 9.67
CA GLY A 28 6.11 -8.46 10.26
C GLY A 28 5.60 -8.77 11.67
N SER A 29 4.62 -8.03 12.18
CA SER A 29 4.20 -8.16 13.60
C SER A 29 3.18 -9.26 13.90
N SER A 30 2.71 -10.04 12.91
CA SER A 30 1.65 -11.02 13.16
C SER A 30 2.21 -12.38 13.61
N PRO A 31 1.76 -12.91 14.76
CA PRO A 31 2.03 -14.30 15.14
C PRO A 31 1.21 -15.30 14.31
N TYR A 32 0.28 -14.82 13.48
CA TYR A 32 -0.65 -15.62 12.68
C TYR A 32 -0.27 -15.71 11.20
N ALA A 33 0.77 -14.99 10.75
CA ALA A 33 1.23 -15.09 9.38
C ALA A 33 1.90 -16.47 9.13
N PRO A 34 1.65 -17.12 7.98
CA PRO A 34 2.37 -18.32 7.60
C PRO A 34 3.89 -18.05 7.54
N LYS A 35 4.69 -19.08 7.88
CA LYS A 35 6.15 -18.99 7.92
C LYS A 35 6.69 -18.62 6.54
N HIS A 36 7.04 -17.34 6.37
CA HIS A 36 7.84 -16.70 5.31
C HIS A 36 8.18 -17.56 4.07
N ARG A 37 7.69 -17.14 2.91
CA ARG A 37 8.41 -17.24 1.62
C ARG A 37 8.67 -15.84 1.07
N SER A 38 9.47 -15.06 1.78
CA SER A 38 9.98 -13.79 1.26
C SER A 38 10.77 -14.07 -0.01
N SER A 39 10.30 -13.67 -1.19
CA SER A 39 11.24 -13.41 -2.27
C SER A 39 11.71 -11.97 -2.14
N ASP A 40 13.03 -11.77 -2.26
CA ASP A 40 13.63 -10.45 -2.39
C ASP A 40 13.26 -9.77 -3.72
N THR A 41 12.26 -10.29 -4.44
CA THR A 41 11.84 -9.82 -5.75
C THR A 41 10.89 -8.66 -5.56
N PRO A 42 11.22 -7.45 -6.04
CA PRO A 42 10.25 -6.35 -6.07
C PRO A 42 9.01 -6.81 -6.85
N TRP A 43 7.81 -6.61 -6.30
CA TRP A 43 6.56 -7.08 -6.92
C TRP A 43 6.36 -6.55 -8.34
N ASP A 44 6.86 -5.35 -8.62
CA ASP A 44 6.94 -4.80 -9.97
C ASP A 44 7.68 -5.72 -10.95
N ALA A 45 8.73 -6.42 -10.50
CA ALA A 45 9.44 -7.40 -11.32
C ALA A 45 8.61 -8.68 -11.53
N VAL A 46 7.81 -9.10 -10.53
CA VAL A 46 6.88 -10.23 -10.69
C VAL A 46 5.83 -9.92 -11.75
N VAL A 47 5.24 -8.71 -11.71
CA VAL A 47 4.28 -8.22 -12.70
C VAL A 47 4.94 -8.06 -14.08
N LYS A 48 6.09 -7.38 -14.16
CA LYS A 48 6.80 -7.10 -15.42
C LYS A 48 7.29 -8.36 -16.13
N ARG A 49 7.62 -9.42 -15.41
CA ARG A 49 8.03 -10.71 -16.00
C ARG A 49 6.85 -11.52 -16.56
N GLY A 50 5.61 -11.06 -16.37
CA GLY A 50 4.41 -11.74 -16.88
C GLY A 50 4.14 -13.11 -16.24
N LEU A 51 4.76 -13.39 -15.10
CA LEU A 51 4.67 -14.69 -14.44
C LEU A 51 3.36 -14.82 -13.67
N ALA A 52 2.91 -13.74 -13.02
CA ALA A 52 1.69 -13.72 -12.23
C ALA A 52 0.44 -13.52 -13.09
N THR A 53 -0.62 -14.24 -12.73
CA THR A 53 -1.96 -14.19 -13.33
C THR A 53 -2.98 -13.49 -12.43
N ALA A 54 -2.64 -13.28 -11.15
CA ALA A 54 -3.40 -12.49 -10.20
C ALA A 54 -2.47 -12.03 -9.07
N ILE A 55 -2.71 -10.83 -8.54
CA ILE A 55 -2.10 -10.33 -7.31
C ILE A 55 -3.22 -9.85 -6.38
N THR A 56 -3.05 -10.10 -5.09
CA THR A 56 -4.04 -9.79 -4.07
C THR A 56 -3.34 -9.32 -2.81
N LEU A 57 -3.85 -8.27 -2.17
CA LEU A 57 -3.39 -7.83 -0.86
C LEU A 57 -4.28 -8.45 0.24
N ARG A 58 -3.68 -9.06 1.26
CA ARG A 58 -4.38 -9.58 2.45
C ARG A 58 -4.02 -8.78 3.70
N ILE A 59 -5.04 -8.49 4.50
CA ILE A 59 -4.95 -7.87 5.83
C ILE A 59 -5.29 -8.93 6.86
N VAL A 60 -4.44 -9.11 7.87
CA VAL A 60 -4.70 -10.01 9.00
C VAL A 60 -4.81 -9.18 10.27
N THR A 61 -5.91 -9.34 10.98
CA THR A 61 -6.14 -8.68 12.27
C THR A 61 -5.49 -9.43 13.44
N ILE A 62 -5.36 -8.78 14.60
CA ILE A 62 -4.88 -9.42 15.84
C ILE A 62 -5.81 -10.57 16.26
N GLY A 63 -7.11 -10.51 15.94
CA GLY A 63 -8.06 -11.60 16.16
C GLY A 63 -7.88 -12.80 15.21
N GLY A 64 -6.98 -12.70 14.23
CA GLY A 64 -6.75 -13.72 13.21
C GLY A 64 -7.74 -13.69 12.05
N ALA A 65 -8.67 -12.72 12.02
CA ALA A 65 -9.55 -12.54 10.85
C ALA A 65 -8.73 -12.02 9.66
N GLU A 66 -8.99 -12.59 8.48
CA GLU A 66 -8.34 -12.23 7.23
C GLU A 66 -9.32 -11.50 6.29
N TYR A 67 -8.85 -10.41 5.71
CA TYR A 67 -9.59 -9.62 4.73
C TYR A 67 -8.78 -9.45 3.45
N GLN A 68 -9.46 -9.54 2.31
CA GLN A 68 -8.84 -9.43 1.00
C GLN A 68 -9.16 -8.08 0.37
N LEU A 69 -8.13 -7.32 0.04
CA LEU A 69 -8.23 -6.17 -0.85
C LEU A 69 -8.04 -6.62 -2.29
N ARG A 70 -8.91 -6.11 -3.16
CA ARG A 70 -8.84 -6.34 -4.61
C ARG A 70 -7.91 -5.30 -5.23
N GLY A 71 -7.20 -5.68 -6.29
CA GLY A 71 -6.26 -4.81 -7.01
C GLY A 71 -4.79 -5.05 -6.63
N ALA A 72 -3.91 -4.78 -7.59
CA ALA A 72 -2.46 -4.83 -7.38
C ALA A 72 -2.02 -3.49 -6.77
N ALA A 73 -1.61 -3.52 -5.51
CA ALA A 73 -0.89 -2.43 -4.90
C ALA A 73 0.61 -2.63 -5.08
N ILE A 74 1.36 -1.55 -5.19
CA ILE A 74 2.83 -1.57 -5.27
C ILE A 74 3.47 -1.48 -3.90
N ASP A 75 2.76 -0.91 -2.92
CA ASP A 75 3.21 -0.83 -1.53
C ASP A 75 2.02 -0.81 -0.56
N ALA A 76 2.24 -1.27 0.66
CA ALA A 76 1.25 -1.27 1.73
C ALA A 76 1.92 -1.14 3.11
N LYS A 77 1.38 -0.31 4.00
CA LYS A 77 1.92 -0.14 5.37
C LYS A 77 0.80 -0.12 6.39
N ILE A 78 1.00 -0.82 7.52
CA ILE A 78 0.07 -0.75 8.65
C ILE A 78 0.15 0.64 9.28
N LEU A 79 -1.01 1.22 9.60
CA LEU A 79 -1.07 2.49 10.35
C LEU A 79 -0.39 2.34 11.71
N VAL A 80 0.21 3.42 12.23
CA VAL A 80 0.92 3.37 13.52
C VAL A 80 0.01 2.95 14.67
N ASP A 81 -1.25 3.40 14.64
CA ASP A 81 -2.30 3.03 15.60
C ASP A 81 -2.91 1.64 15.33
N LYS A 82 -2.43 0.95 14.28
CA LYS A 82 -2.93 -0.34 13.78
C LYS A 82 -4.40 -0.36 13.43
N SER A 83 -5.04 0.80 13.24
CA SER A 83 -6.47 0.87 12.93
C SER A 83 -6.78 0.52 11.46
N GLY A 84 -5.76 0.38 10.62
CA GLY A 84 -5.92 0.14 9.19
C GLY A 84 -4.60 0.01 8.45
N VAL A 85 -4.67 0.12 7.13
CA VAL A 85 -3.53 -0.03 6.20
C VAL A 85 -3.58 1.10 5.17
N LEU A 86 -2.44 1.77 4.94
CA LEU A 86 -2.22 2.62 3.77
C LEU A 86 -1.80 1.73 2.60
N VAL A 87 -2.44 1.90 1.45
CA VAL A 87 -2.18 1.15 0.23
C VAL A 87 -1.87 2.13 -0.90
N VAL A 88 -0.74 1.91 -1.59
CA VAL A 88 -0.31 2.70 -2.74
C VAL A 88 -0.46 1.85 -4.01
N TYR A 89 -1.15 2.40 -5.00
CA TYR A 89 -1.38 1.78 -6.30
C TYR A 89 -0.38 2.29 -7.33
N SER A 90 -0.13 1.51 -8.38
CA SER A 90 0.73 1.92 -9.49
C SER A 90 0.21 3.17 -10.19
N LYS A 91 1.13 3.93 -10.80
CA LYS A 91 0.80 5.08 -11.67
C LYS A 91 -0.08 4.69 -12.86
N GLU A 92 0.06 3.46 -13.34
CA GLU A 92 -0.67 2.92 -14.49
C GLU A 92 -1.28 1.57 -14.12
N PRO A 93 -2.49 1.25 -14.60
CA PRO A 93 -3.09 -0.04 -14.33
C PRO A 93 -2.32 -1.13 -15.08
N SER A 94 -2.00 -2.22 -14.39
CA SER A 94 -1.60 -3.46 -15.03
C SER A 94 -2.81 -4.19 -15.63
N HIS A 95 -2.57 -5.31 -16.31
CA HIS A 95 -3.67 -6.18 -16.73
C HIS A 95 -4.33 -6.92 -15.57
N LEU A 96 -3.72 -6.91 -14.38
CA LEU A 96 -4.16 -7.65 -13.18
C LEU A 96 -5.07 -6.82 -12.27
N ASP A 97 -5.21 -5.52 -12.50
CA ASP A 97 -5.80 -4.57 -11.55
C ASP A 97 -6.80 -3.58 -12.17
N LYS A 98 -7.21 -3.81 -13.43
CA LYS A 98 -8.07 -2.89 -14.20
C LYS A 98 -9.37 -2.48 -13.51
N ASP A 99 -9.93 -3.37 -12.69
CA ASP A 99 -11.20 -3.13 -12.00
C ASP A 99 -11.05 -2.34 -10.68
N PHE A 100 -9.81 -2.12 -10.21
CA PHE A 100 -9.53 -1.46 -8.92
C PHE A 100 -8.30 -0.57 -8.99
N TYR A 101 -8.24 0.25 -10.04
CA TYR A 101 -7.22 1.24 -10.27
C TYR A 101 -7.66 2.60 -9.72
N LEU A 102 -6.84 3.19 -8.85
CA LEU A 102 -6.96 4.59 -8.46
C LEU A 102 -5.97 5.41 -9.29
N PRO A 103 -6.43 6.24 -10.25
CA PRO A 103 -5.52 7.03 -11.06
C PRO A 103 -4.82 8.11 -10.24
N PRO A 104 -3.59 8.49 -10.62
CA PRO A 104 -3.02 9.76 -10.20
C PRO A 104 -3.98 10.91 -10.47
N PRO A 105 -4.04 11.93 -9.58
CA PRO A 105 -3.21 12.14 -8.40
C PRO A 105 -3.71 11.44 -7.12
N HIS A 106 -4.68 10.53 -7.24
CA HIS A 106 -5.39 9.89 -6.12
C HIS A 106 -5.00 8.41 -5.93
N ASN A 107 -3.81 8.00 -6.37
CA ASN A 107 -3.39 6.61 -6.47
C ASN A 107 -2.97 5.96 -5.13
N ALA A 108 -3.47 6.45 -3.99
CA ALA A 108 -3.30 5.81 -2.70
C ALA A 108 -4.57 5.94 -1.86
N ALA A 109 -4.79 4.99 -0.96
CA ALA A 109 -5.96 4.97 -0.09
C ALA A 109 -5.67 4.31 1.25
N ILE A 110 -6.41 4.70 2.28
CA ILE A 110 -6.40 4.03 3.58
C ILE A 110 -7.64 3.17 3.69
N PHE A 111 -7.43 1.94 4.14
CA PHE A 111 -8.45 0.96 4.42
C PHE A 111 -8.53 0.69 5.91
N ASN A 112 -9.74 0.45 6.41
CA ASN A 112 -9.98 -0.10 7.73
C ASN A 112 -9.45 -1.54 7.84
N ALA A 113 -9.35 -2.06 9.06
CA ALA A 113 -8.93 -3.44 9.30
C ALA A 113 -9.83 -4.49 8.62
N ASP A 114 -11.10 -4.18 8.39
CA ASP A 114 -12.06 -5.02 7.67
C ASP A 114 -12.00 -4.88 6.13
N ALA A 115 -10.94 -4.23 5.62
CA ALA A 115 -10.73 -3.90 4.22
C ALA A 115 -11.76 -2.93 3.59
N SER A 116 -12.63 -2.30 4.39
CA SER A 116 -13.48 -1.20 3.88
C SER A 116 -12.65 0.07 3.62
N LEU A 117 -12.94 0.76 2.51
CA LEU A 117 -12.28 2.02 2.16
C LEU A 117 -12.60 3.08 3.23
N ARG A 118 -11.57 3.64 3.85
CA ARG A 118 -11.70 4.76 4.80
C ARG A 118 -11.63 6.10 4.07
N LEU A 119 -10.56 6.31 3.29
CA LEU A 119 -10.37 7.53 2.50
C LEU A 119 -9.37 7.30 1.36
N THR A 120 -9.52 8.05 0.27
CA THR A 120 -8.50 8.17 -0.79
C THR A 120 -7.59 9.36 -0.49
N LEU A 121 -6.30 9.23 -0.80
CA LEU A 121 -5.32 10.29 -0.61
C LEU A 121 -5.18 11.07 -1.91
N ALA A 122 -5.35 12.39 -1.86
CA ALA A 122 -5.06 13.29 -2.96
C ALA A 122 -3.64 13.84 -2.82
N ASN A 123 -2.82 13.68 -3.85
CA ASN A 123 -1.55 14.39 -3.95
C ASN A 123 -1.80 15.89 -4.20
N PRO A 124 -1.23 16.82 -3.40
CA PRO A 124 -1.44 18.25 -3.58
C PRO A 124 -0.87 18.83 -4.90
N ASN A 125 0.02 18.11 -5.59
CA ASN A 125 0.68 18.53 -6.83
C ASN A 125 -0.07 18.09 -8.12
N GLU A 126 -1.40 18.03 -8.09
CA GLU A 126 -2.28 17.47 -9.14
C GLU A 126 -1.97 17.94 -10.57
N GLY A 127 -1.50 19.18 -10.76
CA GLY A 127 -1.31 19.81 -12.07
C GLY A 127 -0.06 19.41 -12.86
N LYS A 128 0.84 18.57 -12.31
CA LYS A 128 2.16 18.31 -12.90
C LYS A 128 2.41 16.85 -13.32
N GLY A 129 1.37 16.01 -13.36
CA GLY A 129 1.54 14.57 -13.60
C GLY A 129 2.19 13.82 -12.42
N TRP A 130 2.14 14.41 -11.23
CA TRP A 130 2.69 13.83 -10.02
C TRP A 130 1.77 12.74 -9.47
N TYR A 131 2.37 11.68 -8.93
CA TYR A 131 1.68 10.54 -8.33
C TYR A 131 2.40 10.06 -7.07
N ILE A 132 1.68 9.33 -6.22
CA ILE A 132 2.22 8.73 -4.99
C ILE A 132 2.97 7.45 -5.37
N HIS A 133 4.27 7.40 -5.15
CA HIS A 133 5.12 6.29 -5.59
C HIS A 133 5.31 5.19 -4.54
N SER A 134 5.47 5.56 -3.27
CA SER A 134 5.64 4.57 -2.19
C SER A 134 5.23 5.12 -0.84
N ALA A 135 4.98 4.22 0.11
CA ALA A 135 4.73 4.56 1.50
C ALA A 135 6.05 4.53 2.28
N HIS A 136 6.16 5.40 3.28
CA HIS A 136 7.32 5.49 4.15
C HIS A 136 6.87 5.55 5.61
N GLN A 137 7.46 4.74 6.48
CA GLN A 137 7.16 4.77 7.90
C GLN A 137 8.36 5.37 8.64
N GLU A 138 8.17 6.56 9.22
CA GLU A 138 9.17 7.24 10.05
C GLU A 138 8.93 6.97 11.53
N LYS A 139 9.94 7.23 12.37
CA LYS A 139 9.90 6.94 13.82
C LYS A 139 8.88 7.77 14.62
N ALA A 140 8.33 8.82 14.03
CA ALA A 140 7.54 9.85 14.71
C ALA A 140 6.04 9.70 14.47
N ASN A 141 5.47 8.51 14.65
CA ASN A 141 4.01 8.25 14.62
C ASN A 141 3.23 8.72 13.38
N GLU A 142 3.92 9.12 12.30
CA GLU A 142 3.32 9.62 11.06
C GLU A 142 3.72 8.68 9.91
N ILE A 143 2.77 8.41 9.01
CA ILE A 143 3.06 7.70 7.76
C ILE A 143 3.34 8.73 6.68
N GLY A 144 4.51 8.62 6.08
CA GLY A 144 4.91 9.38 4.90
C GLY A 144 4.54 8.67 3.61
N VAL A 145 4.49 9.43 2.53
CA VAL A 145 4.47 8.94 1.17
C VAL A 145 5.48 9.72 0.34
N ASN A 146 6.15 9.03 -0.59
CA ASN A 146 6.97 9.71 -1.59
C ASN A 146 6.11 10.02 -2.80
N VAL A 147 6.14 11.26 -3.27
CA VAL A 147 5.38 11.73 -4.44
C VAL A 147 6.38 12.18 -5.52
N THR A 148 6.12 11.83 -6.78
CA THR A 148 7.06 12.07 -7.89
C THR A 148 6.32 12.29 -9.20
N ASN A 149 7.00 12.86 -10.19
CA ASN A 149 6.60 12.90 -11.61
C ASN A 149 7.55 12.14 -12.53
N ASP A 150 8.46 11.33 -11.97
CA ASP A 150 9.53 10.63 -12.69
C ASP A 150 10.64 11.52 -13.29
N GLU A 151 10.43 12.83 -13.36
CA GLU A 151 11.40 13.81 -13.88
C GLU A 151 12.23 14.47 -12.77
N GLU A 152 11.65 14.60 -11.59
CA GLU A 152 12.25 15.26 -10.43
C GLU A 152 12.56 14.24 -9.30
N TRP A 153 13.29 14.71 -8.29
CA TRP A 153 13.52 13.93 -7.07
C TRP A 153 12.19 13.80 -6.31
N PRO A 154 11.80 12.59 -5.83
CA PRO A 154 10.55 12.44 -5.10
C PRO A 154 10.52 13.29 -3.83
N ASP A 155 9.40 13.97 -3.60
CA ASP A 155 9.15 14.70 -2.36
C ASP A 155 8.51 13.79 -1.31
N LEU A 156 9.00 13.87 -0.08
CA LEU A 156 8.37 13.22 1.06
C LEU A 156 7.24 14.11 1.59
N LEU A 157 6.03 13.56 1.62
CA LEU A 157 4.86 14.18 2.24
C LEU A 157 4.41 13.31 3.41
N TYR A 158 4.01 13.90 4.55
CA TYR A 158 3.40 13.15 5.65
C TYR A 158 1.88 13.14 5.53
N CYS A 159 1.27 11.96 5.65
CA CYS A 159 -0.16 11.81 5.86
C CYS A 159 -0.46 12.06 7.34
N ARG A 160 -1.01 13.25 7.61
CA ARG A 160 -1.59 13.55 8.90
C ARG A 160 -3.06 13.14 8.87
N LEU A 161 -3.37 12.07 9.60
CA LEU A 161 -4.73 11.62 9.84
C LEU A 161 -5.36 12.45 10.96
N ASP A 162 -6.51 13.04 10.69
CA ASP A 162 -7.41 13.60 11.70
C ASP A 162 -8.78 12.92 11.64
N GLU A 163 -9.72 13.37 12.46
CA GLU A 163 -11.07 12.78 12.54
C GLU A 163 -11.90 12.97 11.25
N VAL A 164 -11.48 13.88 10.35
CA VAL A 164 -12.22 14.31 9.17
C VAL A 164 -11.57 13.81 7.87
N GLY A 165 -10.28 13.47 7.88
CA GLY A 165 -9.59 12.88 6.73
C GLY A 165 -8.07 12.75 6.89
N CYS A 166 -7.37 12.62 5.76
CA CYS A 166 -5.92 12.76 5.70
C CYS A 166 -5.56 13.96 4.83
N LYS A 167 -4.67 14.82 5.34
CA LYS A 167 -3.98 15.83 4.53
C LYS A 167 -2.53 15.43 4.34
N LEU A 168 -2.09 15.36 3.09
CA LEU A 168 -0.68 15.23 2.77
C LEU A 168 -0.01 16.59 2.98
N ILE A 169 0.97 16.63 3.88
CA ILE A 169 1.72 17.82 4.25
C ILE A 169 3.13 17.69 3.68
N ASP A 170 3.51 18.64 2.84
CA ASP A 170 4.88 18.75 2.33
C ASP A 170 5.87 18.99 3.46
N THR A 171 6.95 18.21 3.47
CA THR A 171 8.02 18.29 4.46
C THR A 171 9.17 19.20 4.03
N GLY A 172 9.21 19.59 2.75
CA GLY A 172 10.36 20.25 2.13
C GLY A 172 11.57 19.33 1.93
N ILE A 173 11.41 18.02 2.12
CA ILE A 173 12.47 17.02 1.97
C ILE A 173 12.24 16.27 0.65
N SER A 174 13.17 16.41 -0.29
CA SER A 174 13.25 15.53 -1.46
C SER A 174 14.21 14.36 -1.17
N ARG A 175 13.82 13.13 -1.52
CA ARG A 175 14.56 11.89 -1.22
C ARG A 175 15.12 11.24 -2.48
N ASP A 176 16.23 10.53 -2.30
CA ASP A 176 16.86 9.70 -3.33
C ASP A 176 16.00 8.48 -3.69
N ARG A 177 15.99 8.11 -4.98
CA ARG A 177 15.31 6.90 -5.48
C ARG A 177 16.14 5.68 -5.12
N ARG A 178 16.12 5.26 -3.86
CA ARG A 178 16.72 3.96 -3.45
C ARG A 178 15.77 2.81 -3.71
#